data_AF-A0A2M8G972-F1
#
_entry.id   AF-A0A2M8G972-F1
#
_cell.length_a   1.000
_cell.length_b   1.000
_cell.length_c   1.000
_cell.angle_alpha   90.00
_cell.angle_beta   90.00
_cell.angle_gamma   90.00
#
_symmetry.space_group_name_H-M   'P 1'
#
loop_
_entity.id
_entity.type
_entity.pdbx_description
1 polymer ?
#
loop_
_entity_poly.entity_id
_entity_poly.type
_entity_poly.pdbx_seq_one_letter_code
_entity_poly.pdbx_strand_id
1 'polypeptide(L)' 'MSRKIVFIAIFISSFLITRAVFAYDDKTTHPALTSEVVDFYNLNFNQRITTEEKEWIIEGSILEDTPPRWVNHFYDPIYK' A
#
# COMPACT_ATOMS: atom_id res chain seq x y z
N MET A 1 30.28 -32.44 0.89
CA MET A 1 28.97 -32.01 0.34
C MET A 1 29.16 -31.59 -1.11
N SER A 2 28.24 -31.94 -2.02
CA SER A 2 28.37 -31.54 -3.43
C SER A 2 28.25 -30.01 -3.56
N ARG A 3 29.07 -29.38 -4.44
CA ARG A 3 29.00 -27.92 -4.68
C ARG A 3 27.59 -27.48 -5.06
N LYS A 4 26.83 -28.32 -5.77
CA LYS A 4 25.43 -28.05 -6.16
C LYS A 4 24.51 -27.93 -4.94
N ILE A 5 24.71 -28.79 -3.93
CA ILE A 5 23.91 -28.75 -2.70
C ILE A 5 24.17 -27.46 -1.92
N VAL A 6 25.43 -27.02 -1.86
CA VAL A 6 25.80 -25.75 -1.23
C VAL A 6 25.13 -24.56 -1.93
N PHE A 7 25.14 -24.53 -3.26
CA PHE A 7 24.48 -23.46 -4.03
C PHE A 7 22.96 -23.42 -3.83
N ILE A 8 22.29 -24.58 -3.86
CA ILE A 8 20.84 -24.67 -3.63
C ILE A 8 20.50 -24.18 -2.22
N ALA A 9 21.29 -24.58 -1.21
CA ALA A 9 21.07 -24.15 0.16
C ALA A 9 21.23 -22.63 0.33
N ILE A 10 22.25 -22.01 -0.29
CA ILE A 10 22.45 -20.56 -0.26
C ILE A 10 21.29 -19.83 -0.96
N PHE A 11 20.86 -20.32 -2.12
CA PHE A 11 19.75 -19.74 -2.86
C PHE A 11 18.47 -19.74 -2.04
N ILE A 12 18.07 -20.89 -1.47
CA ILE A 12 16.89 -21.00 -0.61
C ILE A 12 17.03 -20.09 0.62
N SER A 13 18.20 -20.07 1.26
CA SER A 13 18.45 -19.21 2.41
C SER A 13 18.29 -17.73 2.11
N SER A 14 18.59 -17.27 0.88
CA SER A 14 18.42 -15.86 0.50
C SER A 14 16.94 -15.43 0.45
N PHE A 15 16.00 -16.32 0.17
CA PHE A 15 14.56 -16.04 0.24
C PHE A 15 14.01 -16.03 1.68
N LEU A 16 14.74 -16.62 2.63
CA LEU A 16 14.36 -16.63 4.04
C LEU A 16 14.84 -15.38 4.79
N ILE A 17 15.80 -14.65 4.22
CA ILE A 17 16.27 -13.36 4.76
C ILE A 17 15.40 -12.26 4.15
N THR A 18 14.18 -12.11 4.64
CA THR A 18 13.36 -10.94 4.36
C THR A 18 13.52 -9.95 5.50
N ARG A 19 13.59 -8.66 5.17
CA ARG A 19 13.40 -7.60 6.18
C ARG A 19 11.92 -7.31 6.24
N ALA A 20 11.35 -7.29 7.45
CA ALA A 20 10.01 -6.78 7.63
C ALA A 20 9.98 -5.31 7.20
N VAL A 21 9.03 -4.97 6.34
CA VAL A 21 8.71 -3.59 5.98
C VAL A 21 7.33 -3.32 6.56
N PHE A 22 7.19 -2.20 7.27
CA PHE A 22 5.90 -1.77 7.80
C PHE A 22 5.21 -0.90 6.76
N ALA A 23 3.94 -1.21 6.51
CA ALA A 23 3.05 -0.40 5.67
C ALA A 23 1.89 0.11 6.53
N TYR A 24 1.22 1.15 6.03
CA TYR A 24 -0.02 1.61 6.63
C TYR A 24 -1.14 0.61 6.35
N ASP A 25 -1.96 0.33 7.35
CA ASP A 25 -2.99 -0.70 7.28
C ASP A 25 -4.22 -0.20 6.51
N ASP A 26 -4.74 -1.05 5.62
CA ASP A 26 -5.83 -0.79 4.68
C ASP A 26 -7.18 -0.59 5.38
N LYS A 27 -7.36 -1.11 6.60
CA LYS A 27 -8.62 -1.05 7.34
C LYS A 27 -8.66 0.04 8.40
N THR A 28 -7.51 0.62 8.72
CA THR A 28 -7.39 1.63 9.77
C THR A 28 -6.79 2.92 9.22
N THR A 29 -5.57 2.86 8.68
CA THR A 29 -4.80 4.08 8.38
C THR A 29 -5.19 4.68 7.04
N HIS A 30 -5.31 3.86 5.98
CA HIS A 30 -5.77 4.32 4.67
C HIS A 30 -7.14 5.04 4.75
N PRO A 31 -8.20 4.44 5.34
CA PRO A 31 -9.51 5.09 5.40
C PRO A 31 -9.50 6.34 6.30
N ALA A 32 -8.77 6.34 7.42
CA ALA A 32 -8.68 7.50 8.31
C ALA A 32 -8.01 8.70 7.62
N LEU A 33 -6.84 8.48 6.99
CA LEU A 33 -6.16 9.54 6.24
C LEU A 33 -7.01 10.05 5.08
N THR A 34 -7.67 9.16 4.35
CA THR A 34 -8.54 9.52 3.24
C THR A 34 -9.73 10.37 3.69
N SER A 35 -10.34 10.03 4.84
CA SER A 35 -11.40 10.84 5.44
C SER A 35 -10.93 12.27 5.73
N GLU A 36 -9.77 12.42 6.38
CA GLU A 36 -9.19 13.74 6.71
C GLU A 36 -8.84 14.54 5.46
N VAL A 37 -8.35 13.89 4.39
CA VAL A 37 -8.07 14.56 3.12
C VAL A 37 -9.34 15.12 2.48
N VAL A 38 -10.44 14.35 2.48
CA VAL A 38 -11.72 14.83 1.95
C VAL A 38 -12.29 15.98 2.79
N ASP A 39 -12.18 15.89 4.12
CA ASP A 39 -12.61 16.96 5.02
C ASP A 39 -11.78 18.23 4.81
N PHE A 40 -10.46 18.09 4.71
CA PHE A 40 -9.57 19.19 4.37
C PHE A 40 -9.94 19.81 3.02
N TYR A 41 -10.19 19.01 1.98
CA TYR A 41 -10.64 19.51 0.69
C TYR A 41 -11.94 20.33 0.82
N ASN A 42 -12.96 19.80 1.49
CA ASN A 42 -14.24 20.47 1.68
C ASN A 42 -14.17 21.78 2.49
N LEU A 43 -13.15 21.93 3.33
CA LEU A 43 -12.86 23.18 4.05
C LEU A 43 -12.24 24.26 3.15
N ASN A 44 -11.52 23.86 2.10
CA ASN A 44 -10.72 24.77 1.27
C ASN A 44 -11.37 25.11 -0.08
N PHE A 45 -12.37 24.35 -0.54
CA PHE A 45 -12.96 24.51 -1.87
C PHE A 45 -14.48 24.64 -1.84
N ASN A 46 -15.03 25.42 -2.77
CA ASN A 46 -16.47 25.67 -2.88
C ASN A 46 -17.23 24.48 -3.50
N GLN A 47 -16.61 23.76 -4.45
CA GLN A 47 -17.16 22.52 -4.97
C GLN A 47 -16.89 21.43 -3.95
N ARG A 48 -17.92 21.03 -3.21
CA ARG A 48 -17.80 20.03 -2.14
C ARG A 48 -17.98 18.62 -2.66
N ILE A 49 -17.22 17.71 -2.06
CA ILE A 49 -17.44 16.26 -2.10
C ILE A 49 -18.54 15.97 -1.09
N THR A 50 -19.61 15.33 -1.55
CA THR A 50 -20.74 14.91 -0.72
C THR A 50 -20.35 13.79 0.24
N THR A 51 -21.18 13.51 1.24
CA THR A 51 -20.94 12.40 2.17
C THR A 51 -20.86 11.05 1.44
N GLU A 52 -21.73 10.82 0.46
CA GLU A 52 -21.75 9.57 -0.32
C GLU A 52 -20.46 9.44 -1.15
N GLU A 53 -20.03 10.51 -1.82
CA GLU A 53 -18.76 10.50 -2.56
C GLU A 53 -17.55 10.30 -1.63
N LYS A 54 -17.58 10.88 -0.42
CA LYS A 54 -16.55 10.64 0.60
C LYS A 54 -16.47 9.16 0.96
N GLU A 55 -17.61 8.51 1.18
CA GLU A 55 -17.67 7.07 1.47
C GLU A 55 -17.09 6.23 0.32
N TRP A 56 -17.39 6.56 -0.93
CA TRP A 56 -16.80 5.89 -2.10
C TRP A 56 -15.29 6.08 -2.20
N ILE A 57 -14.78 7.27 -1.89
CA ILE A 57 -13.33 7.54 -1.90
C ILE A 57 -12.64 6.74 -0.78
N ILE A 58 -13.23 6.70 0.42
CA ILE A 58 -12.75 5.89 1.54
C ILE A 58 -12.74 4.41 1.16
N GLU A 59 -13.84 3.89 0.60
CA GLU A 59 -13.92 2.51 0.13
C GLU A 59 -12.84 2.23 -0.93
N GLY A 60 -12.63 3.14 -1.87
CA GLY A 60 -11.58 3.06 -2.88
C GLY A 60 -10.17 2.92 -2.27
N SER A 61 -9.90 3.64 -1.17
CA SER A 61 -8.60 3.56 -0.46
C SER A 61 -8.36 2.20 0.21
N ILE A 62 -9.42 1.53 0.66
CA ILE A 62 -9.35 0.18 1.24
C ILE A 62 -9.16 -0.84 0.11
N LEU A 63 -9.95 -0.72 -0.96
CA LEU A 63 -9.95 -1.68 -2.06
C LEU A 63 -8.67 -1.63 -2.91
N GLU A 64 -7.85 -0.58 -2.78
CA GLU A 64 -6.55 -0.50 -3.44
C GLU A 64 -5.60 -1.64 -3.05
N ASP A 65 -5.68 -2.13 -1.82
CA ASP A 65 -4.84 -3.20 -1.29
C ASP A 65 -5.34 -4.60 -1.68
N THR A 66 -6.46 -4.69 -2.40
CA THR A 66 -7.01 -5.97 -2.89
C THR A 66 -6.02 -6.65 -3.84
N PRO A 67 -5.60 -7.91 -3.60
CA PRO A 67 -4.73 -8.60 -4.52
C PRO A 67 -5.34 -8.71 -5.94
N PRO A 68 -4.55 -8.49 -7.02
CA PRO A 68 -3.11 -8.23 -7.04
C PRO A 68 -2.76 -6.73 -7.12
N ARG A 69 -3.67 -5.79 -6.86
CA ARG A 69 -3.43 -4.35 -7.09
C ARG A 69 -2.25 -3.79 -6.29
N TRP A 70 -2.04 -4.30 -5.08
CA TRP A 70 -0.94 -3.96 -4.19
C TRP A 70 0.47 -4.11 -4.78
N VAL A 71 0.65 -4.82 -5.90
CA VAL A 71 1.96 -4.94 -6.57
C VAL A 71 2.45 -3.60 -7.14
N ASN A 72 1.55 -2.61 -7.27
CA ASN A 72 1.85 -1.28 -7.78
C ASN A 72 2.10 -0.22 -6.69
N HIS A 73 2.11 -0.59 -5.39
CA HIS A 73 2.28 0.37 -4.29
C HIS A 73 3.68 0.95 -4.13
N PHE A 74 4.67 0.40 -4.83
CA PHE A 74 6.05 0.85 -4.75
C PHE A 74 6.40 1.73 -5.95
N TYR A 75 6.75 2.98 -5.66
CA TYR A 75 7.23 3.94 -6.65
C TYR A 75 8.61 4.46 -6.24
N ASP A 76 9.54 4.50 -7.19
CA ASP A 76 10.89 5.06 -7.01
C ASP A 76 10.91 6.47 -7.61
N PRO A 77 10.91 7.53 -6.78
CA PRO A 77 10.79 8.90 -7.27
C PRO A 77 12.07 9.45 -7.93
N ILE A 78 13.19 8.72 -7.89
CA ILE A 78 14.46 9.16 -8.47
C ILE A 78 14.63 8.62 -9.88
N TYR A 79 14.28 7.35 -10.09
CA TYR A 79 14.60 6.62 -11.32
C TYR A 79 13.37 6.19 -12.14
N LYS A 80 12.15 6.38 -11.65
CA LYS A 80 10.90 6.05 -12.36
C LYS A 80 9.86 7.15 -12.17
#